data_AF-A0A4Q3CCF8-F1
#
_entry.id   AF-A0A4Q3CCF8-F1
#
_cell.length_a   1.000
_cell.length_b   1.000
_cell.length_c   1.000
_cell.angle_alpha   90.00
_cell.angle_beta   90.00
_cell.angle_gamma   90.00
#
_symmetry.space_group_name_H-M   'P 1'
#
loop_
_entity.id
_entity.type
_entity.pdbx_description
1 polymer ?
#
loop_
_entity_poly.entity_id
_entity_poly.type
_entity_poly.pdbx_seq_one_letter_code
_entity_poly.pdbx_strand_id
1 'polypeptide(L)'
;MMLSALVFTDAAQAAGMGMFTFDPPPGMSLTDGKPKNGLQLKRGKVKLDPRFMRQVVAYKSREKAGTIVVVTGQKFLYLVLGNGKALRYGIGTAKTGFEWSGTHKITNKREWPGWTPPAEMK
;
A
#
# COMPACT_ATOMS: atom_id res chain seq x y z
N MET A 1 -31.44 4.16 -47.05
CA MET A 1 -30.61 5.37 -46.84
C MET A 1 -29.48 4.95 -45.91
N MET A 2 -28.28 4.76 -46.47
CA MET A 2 -27.09 4.26 -45.76
C MET A 2 -26.42 5.41 -44.98
N LEU A 3 -26.09 5.20 -43.72
CA LEU A 3 -25.04 5.97 -43.03
C LEU A 3 -24.01 5.00 -42.47
N SER A 4 -22.82 5.01 -43.08
CA SER A 4 -21.62 4.34 -42.59
C SER A 4 -20.99 5.20 -41.50
N ALA A 5 -20.78 4.63 -40.31
CA ALA A 5 -19.91 5.21 -39.30
C ALA A 5 -18.54 4.52 -39.37
N LEU A 6 -17.51 5.27 -39.76
CA LEU A 6 -16.10 4.88 -39.62
C LEU A 6 -15.75 4.91 -38.13
N VAL A 7 -15.59 3.74 -37.52
CA VAL A 7 -14.99 3.60 -36.19
C VAL A 7 -13.48 3.53 -36.36
N PHE A 8 -12.78 4.55 -35.86
CA PHE A 8 -11.34 4.45 -35.66
C PHE A 8 -11.07 3.46 -34.53
N THR A 9 -10.63 2.25 -34.89
CA THR A 9 -9.96 1.33 -33.97
C THR A 9 -8.55 1.85 -33.69
N ASP A 10 -8.31 2.32 -32.47
CA ASP A 10 -7.00 2.07 -31.85
C ASP A 10 -7.17 0.92 -30.87
N ALA A 11 -6.63 -0.22 -31.27
CA ALA A 11 -6.63 -1.46 -30.53
C ALA A 11 -5.41 -1.48 -29.61
N ALA A 12 -5.48 -0.78 -28.48
CA ALA A 12 -4.65 -1.09 -27.33
C ALA A 12 -5.43 -2.03 -26.40
N GLN A 13 -5.40 -3.30 -26.81
CA GLN A 13 -5.89 -4.51 -26.15
C GLN A 13 -6.31 -4.34 -24.67
N ALA A 14 -7.61 -4.45 -24.45
CA ALA A 14 -8.15 -4.96 -23.20
C ALA A 14 -7.65 -6.40 -23.00
N ALA A 15 -6.56 -6.55 -22.25
CA ALA A 15 -6.06 -7.85 -21.82
C ALA A 15 -6.41 -8.06 -20.33
N GLY A 16 -7.47 -8.85 -20.10
CA GLY A 16 -7.68 -9.59 -18.85
C GLY A 16 -8.34 -8.81 -17.70
N MET A 17 -9.64 -9.03 -17.52
CA MET A 17 -10.30 -8.86 -16.22
C MET A 17 -9.67 -9.85 -15.21
N GLY A 18 -8.62 -9.40 -14.51
CA GLY A 18 -7.97 -10.11 -13.43
C GLY A 18 -7.80 -9.17 -12.24
N MET A 19 -8.50 -9.49 -11.15
CA MET A 19 -8.36 -9.01 -9.77
C MET A 19 -7.15 -8.08 -9.48
N PHE A 20 -7.42 -6.83 -9.06
CA PHE A 20 -6.47 -5.83 -8.50
C PHE A 20 -5.49 -5.12 -9.46
N THR A 21 -5.82 -3.93 -9.94
CA THR A 21 -4.79 -2.96 -10.36
C THR A 21 -5.21 -1.53 -10.03
N PHE A 22 -5.21 -1.15 -8.75
CA PHE A 22 -5.01 0.25 -8.41
C PHE A 22 -3.52 0.55 -8.60
N ASP A 23 -3.18 1.53 -9.44
CA ASP A 23 -1.82 2.01 -9.64
C ASP A 23 -1.08 2.15 -8.32
N PRO A 24 0.22 1.84 -8.27
CA PRO A 24 1.00 2.00 -7.05
C PRO A 24 0.77 3.39 -6.47
N PRO A 25 0.69 3.52 -5.12
CA PRO A 25 0.37 4.80 -4.50
C PRO A 25 1.34 5.88 -4.99
N PRO A 26 0.90 7.16 -5.07
CA PRO A 26 1.77 8.25 -5.49
C PRO A 26 3.13 8.19 -4.78
N GLY A 27 4.22 8.15 -5.54
CA GLY A 27 5.59 8.00 -5.04
C GLY A 27 6.17 6.58 -5.10
N MET A 28 5.36 5.54 -5.34
CA MET A 28 5.86 4.21 -5.71
C MET A 28 5.78 4.02 -7.22
N SER A 29 6.89 3.68 -7.86
CA SER A 29 6.89 3.24 -9.26
C SER A 29 7.50 1.86 -9.38
N LEU A 30 6.82 0.97 -10.10
CA LEU A 30 7.40 -0.31 -10.50
C LEU A 30 8.40 -0.03 -11.64
N THR A 31 9.65 -0.46 -11.49
CA THR A 31 10.69 -0.30 -12.52
C THR A 31 11.23 -1.65 -12.96
N ASP A 32 11.57 -1.79 -14.24
CA ASP A 32 12.25 -2.99 -14.76
C ASP A 32 13.79 -2.92 -14.51
N GLY A 33 14.30 -1.72 -14.22
CA GLY A 33 15.71 -1.42 -13.94
C GLY A 33 16.13 -1.63 -12.48
N LYS A 34 17.39 -1.27 -12.16
CA LYS A 34 17.84 -1.19 -10.76
C LYS A 34 17.15 0.03 -10.12
N PRO A 35 16.37 -0.14 -9.03
CA PRO A 35 15.66 0.97 -8.41
C PRO A 35 16.67 2.02 -7.92
N LYS A 36 16.38 3.30 -8.19
CA LYS A 36 17.26 4.41 -7.80
C LYS A 36 17.10 4.78 -6.32
N ASN A 37 15.94 4.46 -5.72
CA ASN A 37 15.61 4.69 -4.31
C ASN A 37 14.66 3.59 -3.78
N GLY A 38 14.48 3.56 -2.45
CA GLY A 38 13.70 2.50 -1.76
C GLY A 38 12.19 2.51 -2.00
N LEU A 39 11.64 3.54 -2.65
CA LEU A 39 10.23 3.59 -3.05
C LEU A 39 9.96 2.90 -4.40
N GLN A 40 11.02 2.52 -5.13
CA GLN A 40 10.92 1.83 -6.41
C GLN A 40 11.10 0.33 -6.21
N LEU A 41 10.12 -0.46 -6.62
CA LEU A 41 10.23 -1.92 -6.61
C LEU A 41 10.65 -2.40 -7.99
N LYS A 42 11.63 -3.30 -8.04
CA LYS A 42 11.98 -3.96 -9.28
C LYS A 42 10.92 -5.00 -9.65
N ARG A 43 10.27 -4.82 -10.81
CA ARG A 43 9.31 -5.76 -11.36
C ARG A 43 9.95 -7.15 -11.47
N GLY A 44 9.26 -8.17 -10.95
CA GLY A 44 9.70 -9.57 -10.99
C GLY A 44 10.82 -9.98 -10.02
N LYS A 45 11.43 -9.05 -9.25
CA LYS A 45 12.46 -9.41 -8.24
C LYS A 45 11.98 -9.36 -6.78
N VAL A 46 10.92 -8.62 -6.48
CA VAL A 46 10.36 -8.60 -5.13
C VAL A 46 9.36 -9.75 -5.00
N LYS A 47 9.79 -10.88 -4.45
CA LYS A 47 8.89 -11.97 -4.04
C LYS A 47 8.16 -11.57 -2.75
N LEU A 48 7.24 -10.61 -2.86
CA LEU A 48 6.29 -10.32 -1.78
C LEU A 48 5.09 -11.23 -1.96
N ASP A 49 4.76 -12.00 -0.93
CA ASP A 49 3.51 -12.77 -0.91
C ASP A 49 2.34 -11.80 -1.18
N PRO A 50 1.48 -12.07 -2.20
CA PRO A 50 0.35 -11.22 -2.55
C PRO A 50 -0.52 -10.80 -1.37
N ARG A 51 -0.57 -11.59 -0.28
CA ARG A 51 -1.32 -11.23 0.94
C ARG A 51 -0.83 -9.93 1.60
N PHE A 52 0.43 -9.57 1.41
CA PHE A 52 1.05 -8.37 1.98
C PHE A 52 0.99 -7.15 1.05
N MET A 53 0.51 -7.34 -0.19
CA MET A 53 0.26 -6.23 -1.09
C MET A 53 -0.91 -5.38 -0.58
N ARG A 54 -0.90 -4.10 -0.97
CA ARG A 54 -1.97 -3.17 -0.61
C ARG A 54 -3.30 -3.63 -1.20
N GLN A 55 -4.31 -3.80 -0.36
CA GLN A 55 -5.62 -4.32 -0.74
C GLN A 55 -6.74 -3.66 0.04
N VAL A 56 -7.88 -3.38 -0.61
CA VAL A 56 -9.12 -3.06 0.11
C VAL A 56 -9.75 -4.38 0.57
N VAL A 57 -10.03 -4.49 1.86
CA VAL A 57 -10.58 -5.71 2.47
C VAL A 57 -11.83 -5.38 3.27
N ALA A 58 -12.70 -6.37 3.42
CA ALA A 58 -13.76 -6.32 4.42
C ALA A 58 -13.10 -6.24 5.81
N TYR A 59 -13.52 -5.25 6.60
CA TYR A 59 -12.94 -4.96 7.90
C TYR A 59 -14.02 -4.43 8.83
N LYS A 60 -14.49 -5.31 9.73
CA LYS A 60 -15.47 -4.95 10.75
C LYS A 60 -14.73 -4.34 11.93
N SER A 61 -14.90 -3.05 12.14
CA SER A 61 -14.27 -2.31 13.24
C SER A 61 -15.27 -1.36 13.87
N ARG A 62 -15.03 -1.02 15.15
CA ARG A 62 -15.74 0.04 15.87
C ARG A 62 -15.05 1.40 15.70
N GLU A 63 -13.85 1.40 15.12
CA GLU A 63 -13.07 2.60 14.85
C GLU A 63 -13.69 3.47 13.76
N LYS A 64 -13.49 4.78 13.87
CA LYS A 64 -13.95 5.74 12.86
C LYS A 64 -13.13 5.62 11.57
N ALA A 65 -13.72 6.02 10.45
CA ALA A 65 -12.98 6.17 9.20
C ALA A 65 -11.82 7.18 9.38
N GLY A 66 -10.66 6.86 8.81
CA GLY A 66 -9.41 7.60 9.01
C GLY A 66 -8.52 7.09 10.14
N THR A 67 -9.02 6.20 11.02
CA THR A 67 -8.19 5.55 12.04
C THR A 67 -7.24 4.54 11.40
N ILE A 68 -6.00 4.50 11.90
CA ILE A 68 -5.02 3.47 11.56
C ILE A 68 -4.99 2.43 12.69
N VAL A 69 -5.22 1.17 12.33
CA VAL A 69 -5.12 0.03 13.25
C VAL A 69 -3.94 -0.82 12.84
N VAL A 70 -3.00 -1.04 13.76
CA VAL A 70 -1.81 -1.86 13.54
C VAL A 70 -1.96 -3.18 14.28
N VAL A 71 -1.87 -4.29 13.55
CA VAL A 71 -1.93 -5.65 14.11
C VAL A 71 -0.59 -6.32 13.86
N THR A 72 0.34 -6.14 14.80
CA THR A 72 1.73 -6.61 14.70
C THR A 72 1.82 -8.13 14.54
N GLY A 73 1.00 -8.90 15.27
CA GLY A 73 0.96 -10.36 15.16
C GLY A 73 0.61 -10.87 13.76
N GLN A 74 -0.13 -10.09 12.97
CA GLN A 74 -0.45 -10.42 11.57
C GLN A 74 0.45 -9.67 10.56
N LYS A 75 1.31 -8.76 11.02
CA LYS A 75 2.14 -7.88 10.20
C LYS A 75 1.31 -7.04 9.22
N PHE A 76 0.17 -6.53 9.69
CA PHE A 76 -0.71 -5.69 8.91
C PHE A 76 -1.00 -4.34 9.58
N LEU A 77 -1.12 -3.32 8.73
CA LEU A 77 -1.69 -2.02 9.05
C LEU A 77 -2.99 -1.85 8.26
N TYR A 78 -4.04 -1.38 8.93
CA TYR A 78 -5.34 -1.11 8.33
C TYR A 78 -5.68 0.37 8.46
N LEU A 79 -5.88 1.06 7.34
CA LEU A 79 -6.53 2.37 7.32
C LEU A 79 -8.04 2.14 7.17
N VAL A 80 -8.81 2.47 8.20
CA VAL A 80 -10.26 2.28 8.21
C VAL A 80 -10.90 3.26 7.23
N LEU A 81 -11.66 2.74 6.26
CA LEU A 81 -12.35 3.55 5.25
C LEU A 81 -13.80 3.84 5.64
N GLY A 82 -14.35 3.10 6.61
CA GLY A 82 -15.78 3.08 6.91
C GLY A 82 -16.52 2.02 6.08
N ASN A 83 -17.84 1.94 6.24
CA ASN A 83 -18.71 1.01 5.51
C ASN A 83 -18.24 -0.46 5.55
N GLY A 84 -17.65 -0.88 6.67
CA GLY A 84 -17.12 -2.23 6.84
C GLY A 84 -15.89 -2.55 5.98
N LYS A 85 -15.12 -1.54 5.55
CA LYS A 85 -13.90 -1.70 4.73
C LYS A 85 -12.69 -1.03 5.34
N ALA A 86 -11.51 -1.55 5.00
CA ALA A 86 -10.23 -0.92 5.28
C ALA A 86 -9.25 -1.13 4.13
N LEU A 87 -8.29 -0.21 4.01
CA LEU A 87 -7.12 -0.37 3.15
C LEU A 87 -6.00 -1.04 3.97
N ARG A 88 -5.66 -2.28 3.62
CA ARG A 88 -4.66 -3.10 4.30
C ARG A 88 -3.28 -2.94 3.65
N TYR A 89 -2.24 -2.86 4.47
CA TYR A 89 -0.83 -2.82 4.09
C TYR A 89 -0.06 -3.90 4.86
N GLY A 90 0.80 -4.66 4.19
CA GLY A 90 1.84 -5.43 4.87
C GLY A 90 2.89 -4.51 5.48
N ILE A 91 3.32 -4.79 6.71
CA ILE A 91 4.33 -4.00 7.43
C ILE A 91 5.48 -4.87 7.95
N GLY A 92 6.67 -4.28 8.05
CA GLY A 92 7.75 -4.82 8.87
C GLY A 92 7.51 -4.46 10.33
N THR A 93 7.76 -5.39 11.24
CA THR A 93 7.67 -5.17 12.68
C THR A 93 9.07 -5.09 13.30
N ALA A 94 9.17 -4.48 14.48
CA ALA A 94 10.40 -4.45 15.24
C ALA A 94 10.82 -5.88 15.69
N LYS A 95 12.07 -6.00 16.15
CA LYS A 95 12.53 -7.22 16.82
C LYS A 95 11.80 -7.37 18.15
N THR A 96 11.65 -8.61 18.61
CA THR A 96 11.09 -8.92 19.93
C THR A 96 11.82 -8.11 21.02
N GLY A 97 11.04 -7.50 21.92
CA GLY A 97 11.55 -6.61 22.96
C GLY A 97 11.58 -5.11 22.60
N PHE A 98 11.32 -4.75 21.34
CA PHE A 98 11.18 -3.35 20.88
C PHE A 98 9.75 -3.05 20.43
N GLU A 99 8.78 -3.75 21.01
CA GLU A 99 7.37 -3.60 20.65
C GLU A 99 6.74 -2.47 21.46
N TRP A 100 5.87 -1.72 20.80
CA TRP A 100 5.02 -0.73 21.44
C TRP A 100 3.57 -1.10 21.21
N SER A 101 2.75 -0.90 22.25
CA SER A 101 1.30 -1.03 22.17
C SER A 101 0.66 0.20 22.79
N GLY A 102 -0.38 0.71 22.15
CA GLY A 102 -1.15 1.82 22.69
C GLY A 102 -1.96 2.53 21.63
N THR A 103 -2.56 3.65 22.03
CA THR A 103 -3.24 4.58 21.12
C THR A 103 -2.43 5.86 21.05
N HIS A 104 -2.18 6.33 19.84
CA HIS A 104 -1.49 7.59 19.61
C HIS A 104 -2.09 8.34 18.44
N LYS A 105 -2.09 9.68 18.53
CA LYS A 105 -2.49 10.56 17.44
C LYS A 105 -1.25 10.94 16.64
N ILE A 106 -1.28 10.74 15.33
CA ILE A 106 -0.21 11.24 14.45
C ILE A 106 -0.16 12.76 14.57
N THR A 107 0.92 13.29 15.14
CA THR A 107 1.10 14.73 15.39
C THR A 107 1.83 15.46 14.26
N ASN A 108 2.66 14.73 13.51
CA ASN A 108 3.48 15.31 12.47
C ASN A 108 3.69 14.30 11.33
N LYS A 109 3.76 14.82 10.09
CA LYS A 109 4.13 14.07 8.89
C LYS A 109 5.12 14.92 8.11
N ARG A 110 6.23 14.31 7.71
CA ARG A 110 7.24 14.95 6.87
C ARG A 110 7.65 14.01 5.76
N GLU A 111 7.89 14.58 4.59
CA GLU A 111 8.51 13.85 3.48
C GLU A 111 10.02 13.85 3.70
N TRP A 112 10.64 12.68 3.52
CA TRP A 112 12.10 12.49 3.66
C TRP A 112 12.72 13.09 4.94
N PRO A 113 12.22 12.76 6.15
CA PRO A 113 12.78 13.29 7.37
C PRO A 113 14.21 12.75 7.60
N GLY A 114 15.06 13.56 8.22
CA GLY A 114 16.31 13.07 8.79
C GLY A 114 16.04 12.02 9.89
N TRP A 115 16.99 11.10 10.09
CA TRP A 115 16.92 10.07 11.12
C TRP A 115 18.10 10.21 12.09
N THR A 116 17.80 10.34 13.37
CA THR A 116 18.79 10.36 14.46
C THR A 116 18.46 9.22 15.41
N PRO A 117 19.37 8.26 15.64
CA PRO A 117 19.12 7.15 16.56
C PRO A 117 18.93 7.68 18.00
N PRO A 118 18.05 7.04 18.79
CA PRO A 118 17.89 7.35 20.20
C PRO A 118 19.15 6.98 21.00
N ALA A 119 19.30 7.52 22.21
CA ALA A 119 20.52 7.35 23.01
C ALA A 119 20.80 5.89 23.37
N GLU A 120 19.74 5.10 23.55
CA GLU A 120 19.76 3.67 23.85
C GLU A 120 20.27 2.81 22.68
N MET A 121 20.44 3.39 21.49
CA MET A 121 20.95 2.73 20.29
C MET A 121 22.35 3.21 19.86
N LYS A 122 22.97 4.12 20.61
CA LYS A 122 24.34 4.59 20.35
C LYS A 122 25.41 3.62 20.83
#